data_AF-A0A8S2JYG5-F1
#
_entry.id   AF-A0A8S2JYG5-F1
#
_cell.length_a   1.000
_cell.length_b   1.000
_cell.length_c   1.000
_cell.angle_alpha   90.00
_cell.angle_beta   90.00
_cell.angle_gamma   90.00
#
_symmetry.space_group_name_H-M   'P 1'
#
loop_
_entity.id
_entity.type
_entity.pdbx_description
1 polymer ?
#
loop_
_entity_poly.entity_id
_entity_poly.type
_entity_poly.pdbx_seq_one_letter_code
_entity_poly.pdbx_strand_id
1 'polypeptide(L)'
;MAEIAKIENSKENQNVLAIAQLGDMIEFMRGTYSHWAIYVGNGCVIHRWGDDDGIGRSVGFWGNLLTFSGTQFDKATILQSPVSDVLKLGGKARVNNYLDKSTKYVKKDKD
;
A
#
# COMPACT_ATOMS: atom_id res chain seq x y z
N MET A 1 -21.10 -11.13 12.63
CA MET A 1 -20.89 -9.74 12.17
C MET A 1 -19.45 -9.49 11.69
N ALA A 2 -18.42 -9.74 12.51
CA ALA A 2 -17.01 -9.52 12.09
C ALA A 2 -16.56 -10.39 10.90
N GLU A 3 -17.03 -11.63 10.80
CA GLU A 3 -16.69 -12.55 9.70
C GLU A 3 -17.32 -12.12 8.37
N ILE A 4 -18.58 -11.67 8.39
CA ILE A 4 -19.30 -11.17 7.21
C ILE A 4 -18.60 -9.93 6.65
N ALA A 5 -18.23 -8.97 7.51
CA ALA A 5 -17.49 -7.78 7.10
C ALA A 5 -16.11 -8.13 6.50
N LYS A 6 -15.45 -9.18 6.99
CA LYS A 6 -14.17 -9.65 6.44
C LYS A 6 -14.34 -10.26 5.05
N ILE A 7 -15.41 -11.02 4.82
CA ILE A 7 -15.76 -11.61 3.52
C ILE A 7 -16.18 -10.52 2.53
N GLU A 8 -17.00 -9.55 2.94
CA GLU A 8 -17.42 -8.42 2.11
C GLU A 8 -16.23 -7.55 1.71
N ASN A 9 -15.37 -7.19 2.66
CA ASN A 9 -14.13 -6.47 2.36
C ASN A 9 -13.25 -7.27 1.39
N SER A 10 -13.15 -8.60 1.56
CA SER A 10 -12.38 -9.44 0.63
C SER A 10 -12.94 -9.40 -0.80
N LYS A 11 -14.27 -9.37 -0.98
CA LYS A 11 -14.90 -9.29 -2.31
C LYS A 11 -14.74 -7.90 -2.93
N GLU A 12 -14.98 -6.85 -2.15
CA GLU A 12 -14.76 -5.46 -2.59
C GLU A 12 -13.29 -5.24 -2.99
N ASN A 13 -12.35 -5.77 -2.22
CA ASN A 13 -10.93 -5.65 -2.49
C ASN A 13 -10.49 -6.47 -3.73
N GLN A 14 -11.16 -7.58 -4.04
CA GLN A 14 -10.93 -8.30 -5.30
C GLN A 14 -11.39 -7.48 -6.51
N ASN A 15 -12.47 -6.71 -6.39
CA ASN A 15 -12.90 -5.82 -7.47
C ASN A 15 -11.87 -4.73 -7.77
N VAL A 16 -11.11 -4.25 -6.77
CA VAL A 16 -10.03 -3.28 -6.97
C VAL A 16 -8.97 -3.82 -7.93
N LEU A 17 -8.57 -5.08 -7.77
CA LEU A 17 -7.60 -5.72 -8.67
C LEU A 17 -8.13 -5.90 -10.09
N ALA A 18 -9.43 -6.10 -10.25
CA ALA A 18 -10.06 -6.26 -11.55
C ALA A 18 -10.14 -4.95 -12.34
N ILE A 19 -10.25 -3.80 -11.66
CA ILE A 19 -10.39 -2.48 -12.29
C ILE A 19 -9.07 -1.69 -12.35
N ALA A 20 -8.07 -2.05 -11.53
CA ALA A 20 -6.81 -1.31 -11.45
C ALA A 20 -5.97 -1.47 -12.72
N GLN A 21 -5.50 -0.35 -13.25
CA GLN A 21 -4.59 -0.25 -14.38
C GLN A 21 -3.18 0.13 -13.92
N LEU A 22 -2.18 -0.23 -14.73
CA LEU A 22 -0.78 0.12 -14.45
C LEU A 22 -0.63 1.61 -14.14
N GLY A 23 -0.05 1.97 -13.00
CA GLY A 23 0.14 3.35 -12.55
C GLY A 23 -1.03 3.94 -11.77
N ASP A 24 -2.13 3.21 -11.58
CA ASP A 24 -3.23 3.66 -10.73
C ASP A 24 -2.82 3.72 -9.25
N MET A 25 -3.32 4.74 -8.55
CA MET A 25 -3.18 4.89 -7.11
C MET A 25 -4.26 4.09 -6.40
N ILE A 26 -3.85 3.25 -5.46
CA ILE A 26 -4.74 2.48 -4.60
C ILE A 26 -4.66 3.05 -3.19
N GLU A 27 -5.82 3.41 -2.66
CA GLU A 27 -6.01 3.85 -1.29
C GLU A 27 -6.51 2.68 -0.44
N PHE A 28 -5.82 2.41 0.67
CA PHE A 28 -6.18 1.42 1.67
C PHE A 28 -6.62 2.13 2.95
N MET A 29 -7.90 2.02 3.30
CA MET A 29 -8.48 2.67 4.48
C MET A 29 -8.18 1.86 5.74
N ARG A 30 -7.27 2.35 6.58
CA ARG A 30 -6.81 1.70 7.81
C ARG A 30 -7.55 2.19 9.06
N GLY A 31 -8.80 2.60 8.91
CA GLY A 31 -9.61 3.18 9.99
C GLY A 31 -9.25 4.63 10.28
N THR A 32 -8.09 4.89 10.89
CA THR A 32 -7.66 6.24 11.32
C THR A 32 -6.79 6.97 10.31
N TYR A 33 -6.27 6.26 9.30
CA TYR A 33 -5.46 6.84 8.23
C TYR A 33 -5.69 6.13 6.90
N SER A 34 -5.26 6.76 5.81
CA SER A 34 -5.23 6.15 4.48
C SER A 34 -3.80 5.78 4.12
N HIS A 35 -3.58 4.48 3.89
CA HIS A 35 -2.34 3.96 3.33
C HIS A 35 -2.40 3.98 1.81
N TRP A 36 -1.29 4.28 1.15
CA TRP A 36 -1.27 4.52 -0.30
C TRP A 36 -0.26 3.61 -1.00
N ALA A 37 -0.64 3.15 -2.19
CA ALA A 37 0.25 2.41 -3.08
C ALA A 37 -0.03 2.73 -4.55
N ILE A 38 0.92 2.40 -5.41
CA ILE A 38 0.79 2.48 -6.87
C ILE A 38 0.74 1.08 -7.44
N TYR A 39 -0.24 0.78 -8.29
CA TYR A 39 -0.36 -0.51 -8.96
C TYR A 39 0.67 -0.65 -10.09
N VAL A 40 1.42 -1.75 -10.07
CA VAL A 40 2.49 -2.02 -11.04
C VAL A 40 2.20 -3.24 -11.92
N GLY A 41 0.96 -3.73 -11.93
CA GLY A 41 0.57 -4.93 -12.67
C GLY A 41 0.74 -6.22 -11.88
N ASN A 42 0.27 -7.32 -12.46
CA ASN A 42 0.38 -8.69 -11.91
C ASN A 42 -0.04 -8.83 -10.44
N GLY A 43 -1.08 -8.09 -10.02
CA GLY A 43 -1.56 -8.13 -8.63
C GLY A 43 -0.57 -7.56 -7.61
N CYS A 44 0.41 -6.76 -8.06
CA CYS A 44 1.46 -6.17 -7.23
C CYS A 44 1.34 -4.64 -7.17
N VAL A 45 1.80 -4.08 -6.05
CA VAL A 45 1.86 -2.63 -5.81
C VAL A 45 3.21 -2.23 -5.25
N ILE A 46 3.62 -1.00 -5.54
CA ILE A 46 4.71 -0.33 -4.83
C ILE A 46 4.09 0.58 -3.78
N HIS A 47 4.50 0.43 -2.52
CA HIS A 47 4.06 1.30 -1.44
C HIS A 47 5.23 1.70 -0.55
N ARG A 48 5.03 2.79 0.18
CA ARG A 48 5.88 3.14 1.30
C ARG A 48 5.61 2.17 2.44
N TRP A 49 6.66 1.71 3.10
CA TRP A 49 6.60 0.88 4.29
C TRP A 49 7.57 1.42 5.34
N GLY A 50 7.07 1.84 6.49
CA GLY A 50 7.85 2.36 7.59
C GLY A 50 7.66 1.56 8.88
N ASP A 51 8.60 1.69 9.80
CA ASP A 51 8.45 1.15 11.16
C ASP A 51 7.29 1.82 11.94
N ASP A 52 6.81 2.99 11.47
CA ASP A 52 5.73 3.78 12.08
C ASP A 52 4.34 3.55 11.46
N ASP A 53 4.17 2.60 10.52
CA ASP A 53 2.91 2.33 9.80
C ASP A 53 1.79 1.71 10.70
N GLY A 54 1.84 1.96 12.00
CA GLY A 54 0.77 1.70 12.96
C GLY A 54 0.63 0.25 13.41
N ILE A 55 1.48 -0.67 12.94
CA ILE A 55 1.52 -2.06 13.41
C ILE A 55 2.98 -2.42 13.62
N GLY A 56 3.43 -2.36 14.89
CA GLY A 56 4.81 -2.58 15.36
C GLY A 56 5.41 -3.91 14.92
N ARG A 57 5.83 -3.99 13.67
CA ARG A 57 6.63 -5.07 13.11
C ARG A 57 7.92 -4.41 12.66
N SER A 58 8.86 -4.39 13.60
CA SER A 58 10.30 -4.21 13.33
C SER A 58 10.63 -4.73 11.94
N VAL A 59 11.20 -3.87 11.10
CA VAL A 59 12.00 -4.26 9.93
C VAL A 59 12.95 -5.39 10.34
N GLY A 60 12.50 -6.63 10.16
CA GLY A 60 13.11 -7.80 10.78
C GLY A 60 14.58 -7.91 10.40
N PHE A 61 15.47 -7.96 11.41
CA PHE A 61 16.92 -8.20 11.36
C PHE A 61 17.79 -7.32 10.42
N TRP A 62 17.25 -6.74 9.35
CA TRP A 62 17.97 -6.02 8.30
C TRP A 62 17.87 -4.50 8.41
N GLY A 63 16.85 -3.95 9.09
CA GLY A 63 16.76 -2.49 9.28
C GLY A 63 17.57 -1.96 10.46
N ASN A 64 17.94 -2.85 11.41
CA ASN A 64 18.61 -2.48 12.65
C ASN A 64 20.13 -2.70 12.63
N LEU A 65 20.68 -3.28 11.56
CA LEU A 65 22.08 -3.74 11.54
C LEU A 65 23.11 -2.65 11.16
N LEU A 66 22.69 -1.46 10.73
CA LEU A 66 23.60 -0.42 10.19
C LEU A 66 23.42 0.98 10.81
N THR A 67 22.75 1.13 11.96
CA THR A 67 22.54 2.45 12.57
C THR A 67 23.65 2.78 13.56
N PHE A 68 24.67 3.51 13.10
CA PHE A 68 25.74 4.05 13.95
C PHE A 68 25.11 4.97 15.01
N SER A 69 25.40 4.73 16.30
CA SER A 69 24.91 5.51 17.47
C SER A 69 23.54 5.15 18.08
N GLY A 70 22.87 4.05 17.68
CA GLY A 70 21.70 3.54 18.42
C GLY A 70 20.44 4.42 18.40
N THR A 71 20.40 5.45 17.54
CA THR A 71 19.21 6.29 17.32
C THR A 71 18.31 5.67 16.25
N GLN A 72 17.05 5.39 16.57
CA GLN A 72 16.06 4.99 15.58
C GLN A 72 15.63 6.24 14.80
N PHE A 73 15.95 6.28 13.50
CA PHE A 73 15.43 7.30 12.60
C PHE A 73 14.16 6.76 11.94
N ASP A 74 13.16 7.61 11.76
CA ASP A 74 11.98 7.29 10.95
C ASP A 74 12.43 7.13 9.50
N LYS A 75 12.70 5.87 9.14
CA LYS A 75 13.07 5.48 7.79
C LYS A 75 11.87 4.82 7.16
N ALA A 76 11.53 5.29 5.97
CA ALA A 76 10.57 4.64 5.12
C ALA A 76 11.32 3.87 4.02
N THR A 77 10.97 2.61 3.84
CA THR A 77 11.45 1.76 2.74
C THR A 77 10.38 1.70 1.66
N ILE A 78 10.79 1.69 0.41
CA ILE A 78 9.88 1.45 -0.72
C ILE A 78 9.86 -0.05 -0.96
N LEU A 79 8.68 -0.67 -0.85
CA LEU A 79 8.49 -2.10 -1.05
C LEU A 79 7.54 -2.36 -2.21
N GLN A 80 7.89 -3.36 -3.02
CA GLN A 80 6.98 -3.98 -3.96
C GLN A 80 6.37 -5.22 -3.31
N SER A 81 5.05 -5.23 -3.16
CA SER A 81 4.32 -6.28 -2.45
C SER A 81 3.07 -6.71 -3.22
N PRO A 82 2.63 -7.97 -3.11
CA PRO A 82 1.31 -8.38 -3.58
C PRO A 82 0.22 -7.56 -2.88
N VAL A 83 -0.81 -7.14 -3.63
CA VAL A 83 -1.94 -6.37 -3.05
C VAL A 83 -2.63 -7.17 -1.95
N SER A 84 -2.73 -8.49 -2.11
CA SER A 84 -3.29 -9.39 -1.09
C SER A 84 -2.56 -9.29 0.24
N ASP A 85 -1.24 -9.06 0.25
CA ASP A 85 -0.46 -8.96 1.48
C ASP A 85 -0.68 -7.63 2.18
N VAL A 86 -0.79 -6.54 1.41
CA VAL A 86 -1.14 -5.22 1.94
C VAL A 86 -2.55 -5.23 2.53
N LEU A 87 -3.48 -5.97 1.93
CA LEU A 87 -4.86 -6.14 2.38
C LEU A 87 -5.02 -7.00 3.63
N LYS A 88 -4.12 -7.96 3.89
CA LYS A 88 -4.16 -8.80 5.12
C LYS A 88 -4.06 -7.96 6.40
N LEU A 89 -3.47 -6.77 6.30
CA LEU A 89 -3.35 -5.82 7.40
C LEU A 89 -4.67 -5.10 7.72
N GLY A 90 -5.73 -5.37 6.94
CA GLY A 90 -7.08 -4.88 7.16
C GLY A 90 -7.38 -3.59 6.40
N GLY A 91 -8.67 -3.33 6.24
CA GLY A 91 -9.19 -2.14 5.56
C GLY A 91 -9.86 -2.44 4.22
N LYS A 92 -10.59 -1.43 3.74
CA LYS A 92 -11.14 -1.39 2.38
C LYS A 92 -10.13 -0.75 1.45
N ALA A 93 -9.95 -1.31 0.27
CA ALA A 93 -9.16 -0.71 -0.79
C ALA A 93 -10.07 -0.09 -1.84
N ARG A 94 -9.60 0.98 -2.48
CA ARG A 94 -10.22 1.55 -3.68
C ARG A 94 -9.17 2.17 -4.59
N VAL A 95 -9.43 2.16 -5.90
CA VAL A 95 -8.67 2.97 -6.85
C VAL A 95 -9.05 4.44 -6.65
N ASN A 96 -8.06 5.30 -6.41
CA ASN A 96 -8.27 6.72 -6.16
C ASN A 96 -7.15 7.58 -6.78
N ASN A 97 -7.31 7.88 -8.07
CA ASN A 97 -6.41 8.76 -8.81
C ASN A 97 -6.78 10.24 -8.62
N TYR A 98 -6.77 10.75 -7.38
CA TYR A 98 -7.18 12.14 -7.11
C TYR A 98 -6.27 13.19 -7.77
N LEU A 99 -5.00 12.83 -8.03
CA LEU A 99 -4.01 13.73 -8.63
C LEU A 99 -4.28 14.03 -10.12
N ASP A 100 -5.03 13.16 -10.80
CA ASP A 100 -5.45 13.30 -12.20
C ASP A 100 -6.20 14.61 -12.46
N LYS A 101 -6.89 15.12 -11.45
CA LYS A 101 -7.63 16.39 -11.53
C LYS A 101 -6.74 17.61 -11.40
N SER A 102 -5.54 17.46 -10.83
CA SER A 102 -4.71 18.58 -10.34
C SER A 102 -3.39 18.75 -11.09
N THR A 103 -2.93 17.76 -11.84
CA THR A 103 -1.62 17.79 -12.50
C THR A 103 -1.69 17.31 -13.95
N LYS A 104 -0.96 17.99 -14.85
CA LYS A 104 -0.71 17.49 -16.21
C LYS A 104 0.26 16.32 -16.09
N TYR A 105 -0.22 15.10 -16.35
CA TYR A 105 0.51 13.84 -16.20
C TYR A 105 1.94 13.86 -16.77
N VAL A 106 2.86 13.17 -16.09
CA VAL A 106 4.03 12.56 -16.72
C VAL A 106 3.49 11.42 -17.59
N LYS A 107 3.76 11.45 -18.90
CA LYS A 107 3.28 10.40 -19.82
C LYS A 107 3.76 9.04 -19.31
N LYS A 108 2.87 8.03 -19.33
CA LYS A 108 3.28 6.63 -19.25
C LYS A 108 4.15 6.39 -20.48
N ASP A 109 5.45 6.20 -20.27
CA ASP A 109 6.32 5.77 -21.36
C ASP A 109 5.76 4.45 -21.90
N LYS A 110 5.49 4.45 -23.21
CA LYS A 110 5.03 3.28 -23.93
C LYS A 110 6.30 2.47 -24.27
N ASP A 111 6.53 1.40 -23.53
CA ASP A 111 7.35 0.29 -24.01
C ASP A 111 6.58 -0.50 -25.08
#